data_AF-C6ZKZ6-F1
#
_entry.id   AF-C6ZKZ6-F1
#
_cell.length_a   1.000
_cell.length_b   1.000
_cell.length_c   1.000
_cell.angle_alpha   90.00
_cell.angle_beta   90.00
_cell.angle_gamma   90.00
#
_symmetry.space_group_name_H-M   'P 1'
#
loop_
_entity.id
_entity.type
_entity.pdbx_description
1 polymer ?
#
loop_
_entity_poly.entity_id
_entity_poly.type
_entity_poly.pdbx_seq_one_letter_code
_entity_poly.pdbx_strand_id
1 'polypeptide(L)'
;LAVDDRDKEGKPLLKVVMRTWLPAGDTLFHMITIHLPSPVTAQKYRAEMLYEGPSDDVCCTGIKNCDAEAPLMMYISKMVPTSDKGRFYAFGRVFSGRVAGGQKV
;
A
#
# COMPACT_ATOMS: atom_id res chain seq x y z
N LEU A 1 -1.48 -31.31 -11.17
CA LEU A 1 -2.58 -31.14 -12.15
C LEU A 1 -3.78 -31.87 -11.59
N ALA A 2 -4.91 -31.18 -11.42
CA ALA A 2 -6.16 -31.84 -11.04
C ALA A 2 -6.57 -32.83 -12.14
N VAL A 3 -7.45 -33.79 -11.81
CA VAL A 3 -7.92 -34.78 -12.79
C VAL A 3 -8.58 -34.06 -13.98
N ASP A 4 -9.39 -33.04 -13.69
CA ASP A 4 -10.08 -32.19 -14.69
C ASP A 4 -9.13 -31.30 -15.53
N ASP A 5 -7.85 -31.19 -15.15
CA ASP A 5 -6.87 -30.46 -15.96
C ASP A 5 -6.28 -31.31 -17.08
N ARG A 6 -6.44 -32.65 -17.02
CA ARG A 6 -5.85 -33.59 -17.98
C ARG A 6 -6.54 -33.57 -19.34
N ASP A 7 -7.82 -33.23 -19.36
CA ASP A 7 -8.63 -33.14 -20.58
C ASP A 7 -8.55 -31.75 -21.26
N LYS A 8 -7.84 -30.80 -20.63
CA LYS A 8 -7.62 -29.48 -21.22
C LYS A 8 -6.58 -29.58 -22.32
N GLU A 9 -6.81 -28.88 -23.42
CA GLU A 9 -5.86 -28.79 -24.53
C GLU A 9 -5.55 -27.34 -24.88
N GLY A 10 -4.52 -27.13 -25.71
CA GLY A 10 -4.16 -25.81 -26.24
C GLY A 10 -3.98 -24.73 -25.18
N LYS A 11 -4.64 -23.58 -25.38
CA LYS A 11 -4.47 -22.39 -24.52
C LYS A 11 -4.94 -22.59 -23.07
N PRO A 12 -6.07 -23.26 -22.78
CA PRO A 12 -6.46 -23.65 -21.42
C PRO A 12 -5.39 -24.48 -20.69
N LEU A 13 -4.85 -25.52 -21.33
CA LEU A 13 -3.80 -26.36 -20.73
C LEU A 13 -2.54 -25.56 -20.44
N LEU A 14 -2.09 -24.76 -21.41
CA LEU A 14 -0.92 -23.89 -21.26
C LEU A 14 -1.05 -22.97 -20.03
N LYS A 15 -2.22 -22.37 -19.80
CA LYS A 15 -2.46 -21.53 -18.62
C LYS A 15 -2.30 -22.30 -17.30
N VAL A 16 -2.79 -23.54 -17.23
CA VAL A 16 -2.70 -24.37 -16.02
C VAL A 16 -1.25 -24.77 -15.76
N VAL A 17 -0.56 -25.26 -16.80
CA VAL A 17 0.85 -25.65 -16.70
C VAL A 17 1.71 -24.46 -16.27
N MET A 18 1.56 -23.30 -16.93
CA MET A 18 2.37 -22.12 -16.62
C MET A 18 2.10 -21.55 -15.22
N ARG A 19 0.84 -21.52 -14.76
CA ARG A 19 0.53 -21.09 -13.39
C ARG A 19 1.12 -22.03 -12.33
N THR A 20 1.18 -23.32 -12.62
CA THR A 20 1.73 -24.32 -11.71
C THR A 20 3.26 -24.29 -11.70
N TRP A 21 3.87 -24.13 -12.88
CA TRP A 21 5.31 -24.17 -13.06
C TRP A 21 5.99 -22.86 -12.65
N LEU A 22 5.38 -21.72 -12.99
CA LEU A 22 5.88 -20.38 -12.68
C LEU A 22 4.76 -19.54 -12.03
N PRO A 23 4.51 -19.71 -10.72
CA PRO A 23 3.56 -18.90 -9.99
C PRO A 23 4.00 -17.42 -9.98
N ALA A 24 3.36 -16.61 -10.83
CA ALA A 24 3.69 -15.18 -10.94
C ALA A 24 3.47 -14.43 -9.62
N GLY A 25 2.49 -14.85 -8.81
CA GLY A 25 2.20 -14.23 -7.51
C GLY A 25 3.40 -14.25 -6.57
N ASP A 26 4.02 -15.41 -6.38
CA ASP A 26 5.15 -15.58 -5.46
C ASP A 26 6.37 -14.82 -5.95
N THR A 27 6.60 -14.83 -7.28
CA THR A 27 7.74 -14.12 -7.88
C THR A 27 7.58 -12.61 -7.72
N LEU A 28 6.40 -12.07 -7.99
CA LEU A 28 6.10 -10.65 -7.81
C LEU A 28 6.16 -10.25 -6.34
N PHE A 29 5.65 -11.09 -5.44
CA PHE A 29 5.72 -10.86 -4.00
C PHE A 29 7.17 -10.77 -3.53
N HIS A 30 8.02 -11.74 -3.89
CA HIS A 30 9.45 -11.70 -3.56
C HIS A 30 10.13 -10.45 -4.13
N MET A 31 9.87 -10.11 -5.40
CA MET A 31 10.45 -8.90 -6.00
C MET A 31 10.06 -7.63 -5.22
N ILE A 32 8.79 -7.50 -4.84
CA ILE A 32 8.28 -6.40 -4.02
C ILE A 32 8.99 -6.37 -2.66
N THR A 33 9.04 -7.49 -1.94
CA THR A 33 9.62 -7.54 -0.59
C THR A 33 11.13 -7.33 -0.57
N ILE A 34 11.84 -7.73 -1.63
CA ILE A 34 13.30 -7.62 -1.72
C ILE A 34 13.71 -6.20 -2.15
N HIS A 35 12.98 -5.61 -3.11
CA HIS A 35 13.46 -4.39 -3.77
C HIS A 35 12.68 -3.13 -3.39
N LEU A 36 11.42 -3.22 -2.95
CA LEU A 36 10.69 -2.03 -2.51
C LEU A 36 11.02 -1.72 -1.05
N PRO A 37 11.43 -0.47 -0.74
CA PRO A 37 11.72 -0.09 0.63
C PRO A 37 10.45 -0.05 1.48
N SER A 38 10.60 -0.43 2.75
CA SER A 38 9.58 -0.24 3.77
C SER A 38 9.24 1.26 3.93
N PRO A 39 8.06 1.62 4.46
CA PRO A 39 7.73 3.02 4.74
C PRO A 39 8.73 3.68 5.69
N VAL A 40 9.27 2.95 6.67
CA VAL A 40 10.29 3.42 7.62
C VAL A 40 11.58 3.81 6.90
N THR A 41 11.96 3.07 5.85
CA THR A 41 13.12 3.41 5.02
C THR A 41 12.79 4.54 4.03
N ALA A 42 11.64 4.43 3.36
CA ALA A 42 11.25 5.32 2.28
C ALA A 42 10.95 6.76 2.74
N GLN A 43 10.32 6.92 3.90
CA GLN A 43 9.94 8.25 4.39
C GLN A 43 11.14 9.09 4.80
N LYS A 44 12.25 8.48 5.24
CA LYS A 44 13.47 9.21 5.64
C LYS A 44 13.99 10.18 4.58
N TYR A 45 13.97 9.75 3.31
CA TYR A 45 14.43 10.56 2.17
C TYR A 45 13.28 11.21 1.39
N ARG A 46 12.02 10.90 1.73
CA ARG A 46 10.82 11.46 1.08
C ARG A 46 10.12 12.53 1.89
N ALA A 47 10.34 12.60 3.21
CA ALA A 47 9.63 13.52 4.10
C ALA A 47 9.69 14.98 3.62
N GLU A 48 10.88 15.43 3.21
CA GLU A 48 11.10 16.80 2.70
C GLU A 48 10.37 17.09 1.39
N MET A 49 10.06 16.07 0.58
CA MET A 49 9.23 16.23 -0.63
C MET A 49 7.73 16.10 -0.35
N LEU A 50 7.36 15.47 0.77
CA LEU A 50 5.97 15.21 1.17
C LEU A 50 5.41 16.33 2.06
N TYR A 51 6.27 17.09 2.73
CA TYR A 51 5.92 18.10 3.71
C TYR A 51 6.35 19.48 3.24
N GLU A 52 5.39 20.41 3.17
CA GLU A 52 5.63 21.79 2.72
C GLU A 52 6.11 22.72 3.83
N GLY A 53 6.00 22.29 5.09
CA GLY A 53 6.47 23.06 6.24
C GLY A 53 7.98 22.92 6.51
N PRO A 54 8.48 23.56 7.57
CA PRO A 54 9.88 23.49 7.95
C PRO A 54 10.36 22.05 8.22
N SER A 55 11.61 21.75 7.87
CA SER A 55 12.17 20.40 8.04
C SER A 55 12.47 20.05 9.50
N ASP A 56 12.59 21.06 10.37
CA ASP A 56 12.77 20.94 11.82
C ASP A 56 11.44 20.85 12.59
N ASP A 57 10.29 20.91 11.90
CA ASP A 57 8.99 20.75 12.53
C ASP A 57 8.77 19.33 13.06
N VAL A 58 8.01 19.21 14.14
CA VAL A 58 7.63 17.94 14.76
C VAL A 58 6.82 17.06 13.81
N CYS A 59 6.01 17.66 12.93
CA CYS A 59 5.25 16.93 11.91
C CYS A 59 6.19 16.35 10.84
N CYS A 60 7.14 17.16 10.33
CA CYS A 60 8.13 16.68 9.36
C CYS A 60 8.98 15.56 9.93
N THR A 61 9.42 15.72 11.18
CA THR A 61 10.19 14.70 11.91
C THR A 61 9.38 13.42 12.12
N GLY A 62 8.11 13.53 12.48
CA GLY A 62 7.19 12.38 12.61
C GLY A 62 7.04 11.61 11.30
N ILE A 63 6.83 12.32 10.19
CA ILE A 63 6.78 11.74 8.85
C ILE A 63 8.12 11.06 8.52
N LYS A 64 9.25 11.73 8.74
CA LYS A 64 10.60 11.20 8.45
C LYS A 64 10.89 9.88 9.17
N ASN A 65 10.40 9.76 10.40
CA ASN A 65 10.63 8.59 11.26
C ASN A 65 9.57 7.51 11.12
N CYS A 66 8.48 7.72 10.36
CA CYS A 66 7.32 6.82 10.32
C CYS A 66 6.76 6.54 11.73
N ASP A 67 6.76 7.57 12.58
CA ASP A 67 6.47 7.41 14.00
C ASP A 67 4.95 7.38 14.26
N ALA A 68 4.49 6.34 14.94
CA ALA A 68 3.09 6.12 15.26
C ALA A 68 2.61 6.92 16.49
N GLU A 69 3.51 7.44 17.32
CA GLU A 69 3.18 8.28 18.48
C GLU A 69 3.33 9.78 18.20
N ALA A 70 3.92 10.13 17.05
CA ALA A 70 4.03 11.51 16.57
C ALA A 70 2.66 12.10 16.17
N PRO A 71 2.56 13.42 15.92
CA PRO A 71 1.34 14.04 15.43
C PRO A 71 0.76 13.30 14.21
N LEU A 72 -0.58 13.18 14.17
CA LEU A 72 -1.27 12.50 13.09
C LEU A 72 -1.14 13.29 11.78
N MET A 73 -0.42 12.73 10.81
CA MET A 73 -0.29 13.28 9.46
C MET A 73 -0.83 12.27 8.46
N MET A 74 -1.91 12.63 7.76
CA MET A 74 -2.51 11.80 6.72
C MET A 74 -2.69 12.61 5.44
N TYR A 75 -2.38 12.00 4.29
CA TYR A 75 -2.70 12.55 2.98
C TYR A 75 -3.86 11.80 2.36
N ILE A 76 -4.91 12.52 1.99
CA ILE A 76 -6.05 11.97 1.25
C ILE A 76 -5.76 12.11 -0.24
N SER A 77 -5.65 10.98 -0.94
CA SER A 77 -5.34 10.94 -2.36
C SER A 77 -6.57 10.83 -3.25
N LYS A 78 -7.67 10.25 -2.74
CA LYS A 78 -8.88 10.03 -3.52
C LYS A 78 -10.12 9.95 -2.65
N MET A 79 -11.22 10.53 -3.13
CA MET A 79 -12.55 10.30 -2.60
C MET A 79 -13.20 9.13 -3.35
N VAL A 80 -13.53 8.06 -2.63
CA VAL A 80 -14.14 6.85 -3.20
C VAL A 80 -15.65 6.92 -2.94
N PRO A 81 -16.50 6.89 -3.98
CA PRO A 81 -17.95 6.95 -3.79
C PRO A 81 -18.44 5.70 -3.08
N THR A 82 -19.41 5.87 -2.20
CA THR A 82 -20.12 4.76 -1.56
C THR A 82 -21.43 4.45 -2.30
N SER A 83 -22.08 3.33 -1.96
CA SER A 83 -23.44 3.03 -2.44
C SER A 83 -24.47 4.07 -2.00
N ASP A 84 -24.21 4.75 -0.89
CA ASP A 84 -25.07 5.79 -0.35
C ASP A 84 -24.83 7.09 -1.11
N LYS A 85 -25.88 7.59 -1.77
CA LYS A 85 -25.80 8.85 -2.53
C LYS A 85 -25.31 9.99 -1.63
N GLY A 86 -24.26 10.67 -2.09
CA GLY A 86 -23.69 11.84 -1.41
C GLY A 86 -22.65 11.53 -0.33
N ARG A 87 -22.31 10.26 -0.07
CA ARG A 87 -21.25 9.87 0.87
C ARG A 87 -20.03 9.31 0.13
N PHE A 88 -18.86 9.69 0.63
CA PHE A 88 -17.57 9.30 0.07
C PHE A 88 -16.63 8.84 1.19
N TYR A 89 -15.83 7.82 0.90
CA TYR A 89 -14.68 7.46 1.73
C TYR A 89 -13.46 8.25 1.28
N ALA A 90 -12.80 8.93 2.21
CA ALA A 90 -11.47 9.47 1.98
C ALA A 90 -10.45 8.33 1.99
N PHE A 91 -9.86 8.03 0.84
CA PHE A 91 -8.77 7.08 0.70
C PHE A 91 -7.44 7.82 0.71
N GLY A 92 -6.51 7.34 1.53
CA GLY A 92 -5.27 8.03 1.78
C GLY A 92 -4.26 7.19 2.55
N ARG A 93 -3.14 7.82 2.89
CA ARG A 93 -2.05 7.21 3.65
C ARG A 93 -1.76 8.01 4.91
N VAL A 94 -1.63 7.31 6.03
CA VAL A 94 -1.04 7.85 7.26
C VAL A 94 0.48 7.84 7.10
N PHE A 95 1.10 9.01 7.29
CA PHE A 95 2.54 9.21 7.26
C PHE A 95 3.16 9.25 8.65
N SER A 96 2.42 9.75 9.65
CA SER A 96 2.79 9.70 11.07
C SER A 96 1.54 9.69 11.95
N GLY A 97 1.70 9.27 13.21
CA GLY A 97 0.65 9.11 14.18
C GLY A 97 -0.23 7.87 13.92
N ARG A 98 -1.32 7.79 14.69
CA ARG A 98 -2.36 6.77 14.55
C ARG A 98 -3.72 7.43 14.35
N VAL A 99 -4.52 6.83 13.47
CA VAL A 99 -5.93 7.20 13.28
C VAL A 99 -6.82 6.17 13.99
N ALA A 100 -7.81 6.65 14.72
CA ALA A 100 -8.80 5.80 15.39
C ALA A 100 -10.23 6.31 15.13
N GLY A 101 -11.20 5.39 15.18
CA GLY A 101 -12.61 5.74 15.06
C GLY A 101 -13.06 6.65 16.22
N GLY A 102 -13.81 7.71 15.89
CA GLY A 102 -14.28 8.69 16.89
C GLY A 102 -13.24 9.72 17.35
N GLN A 103 -12.01 9.64 16.84
CA GLN A 103 -10.97 10.65 17.07
C GLN A 103 -11.41 11.99 16.46
N LYS A 104 -11.28 13.07 17.24
CA LYS A 104 -11.37 14.42 16.69
C LYS A 104 -10.10 14.70 15.90
N VAL A 105 -10.27 14.92 14.60
CA VAL A 105 -9.21 15.25 13.63
C VAL A 105 -9.40 16.66 13.12
#